data_AF-A0A4S8MJQ0-F1
#
_entry.id   AF-A0A4S8MJQ0-F1
#
_cell.length_a   1.000
_cell.length_b   1.000
_cell.length_c   1.000
_cell.angle_alpha   90.00
_cell.angle_beta   90.00
_cell.angle_gamma   90.00
#
_symmetry.space_group_name_H-M   'P 1'
#
loop_
_entity.id
_entity.type
_entity.pdbx_description
1 polymer ?
#
loop_
_entity_poly.entity_id
_entity_poly.type
_entity_poly.pdbx_seq_one_letter_code
_entity_poly.pdbx_strand_id
1 'polypeptide(L)'
;MAFTAVYLFVLAIGLVSSTFASPWIQYPSDGLATMTHYDLPKDYIAACACTGDSTHYPTAALSQMAFGSSTAYGPACGRCFNLTLLNTFLSVPPFYPPTPKSIVVKVTDLCPLSTSGWCNATQEGPNAAGNYLNFDLAFPSDAIPDDFFPSNASYYGYTDFGVWNISYQSVNCTQWSGWNDASALGSVTNLGPESACCPSDPSGSSNDTCPSYSDHNGIAYKNRCITSNNSIVMVTPVVIGAFFDVHYVAVIPTVVLCFV
;
A
#
# COMPACT_ATOMS: atom_id res chain seq x y z
N MET A 1 -65.15 6.05 14.00
CA MET A 1 -64.53 4.88 14.66
C MET A 1 -63.99 3.97 13.57
N ALA A 2 -62.71 3.64 13.40
CA ALA A 2 -61.42 4.20 13.77
C ALA A 2 -60.46 3.58 12.72
N PHE A 3 -59.94 4.40 11.82
CA PHE A 3 -58.99 3.99 10.76
C PHE A 3 -57.57 4.18 11.30
N THR A 4 -56.97 3.17 11.92
CA THR A 4 -55.57 3.24 12.39
C THR A 4 -54.95 1.85 12.40
N ALA A 5 -54.68 1.27 11.23
CA ALA A 5 -54.02 -0.04 11.16
C ALA A 5 -53.22 -0.26 9.87
N VAL A 6 -52.60 0.76 9.27
CA VAL A 6 -51.72 0.54 8.10
C VAL A 6 -50.61 1.60 8.00
N TYR A 7 -49.79 1.81 9.04
CA TYR A 7 -48.64 2.74 8.93
C TYR A 7 -47.46 2.36 9.85
N LEU A 8 -47.10 1.08 9.91
CA LEU A 8 -45.96 0.60 10.72
C LEU A 8 -45.13 -0.47 9.99
N PHE A 9 -44.86 -0.29 8.69
CA PHE A 9 -44.04 -1.26 7.95
C PHE A 9 -43.10 -0.68 6.87
N VAL A 10 -42.73 0.62 6.92
CA VAL A 10 -41.98 1.24 5.79
C VAL A 10 -40.71 2.02 6.18
N LEU A 11 -40.26 2.07 7.44
CA LEU A 11 -39.10 2.92 7.81
C LEU A 11 -38.01 2.20 8.60
N ALA A 12 -37.59 1.04 8.10
CA ALA A 12 -36.35 0.38 8.52
C ALA A 12 -35.56 -0.13 7.31
N ILE A 13 -35.43 0.68 6.26
CA ILE A 13 -34.32 0.50 5.31
C ILE A 13 -33.10 1.04 6.05
N GLY A 14 -32.49 0.18 6.85
CA GLY A 14 -31.22 0.45 7.50
C GLY A 14 -30.21 0.85 6.42
N LEU A 15 -29.63 2.04 6.60
CA LEU A 15 -28.45 2.49 5.89
C LEU A 15 -27.30 1.55 6.26
N VAL A 16 -27.23 0.38 5.63
CA VAL A 16 -26.05 -0.48 5.65
C VAL A 16 -25.01 0.26 4.83
N SER A 17 -24.25 1.12 5.48
CA SER A 17 -23.05 1.72 4.89
C SER A 17 -22.10 0.57 4.59
N SER A 18 -22.06 0.15 3.33
CA SER A 18 -21.07 -0.81 2.86
C SER A 18 -19.71 -0.12 2.95
N THR A 19 -18.95 -0.37 4.01
CA THR A 19 -17.54 -0.01 4.06
C THR A 19 -16.85 -0.83 2.99
N PHE A 20 -16.63 -0.24 1.81
CA PHE A 20 -15.84 -0.87 0.76
C PHE A 20 -14.42 -0.95 1.29
N ALA A 21 -14.00 -2.15 1.72
CA ALA A 21 -12.60 -2.41 2.01
C ALA A 21 -11.78 -2.06 0.76
N SER A 22 -10.66 -1.37 0.93
CA SER A 22 -9.84 -1.00 -0.21
C SER A 22 -9.30 -2.24 -0.92
N PRO A 23 -9.11 -2.16 -2.25
CA PRO A 23 -8.66 -3.28 -3.07
C PRO A 23 -7.14 -3.52 -2.95
N TRP A 24 -6.61 -3.67 -1.73
CA TRP A 24 -5.19 -3.98 -1.53
C TRP A 24 -4.81 -5.30 -2.21
N ILE A 25 -3.58 -5.40 -2.73
CA ILE A 25 -3.05 -6.62 -3.34
C ILE A 25 -2.77 -7.63 -2.23
N GLN A 26 -3.38 -8.80 -2.35
CA GLN A 26 -3.00 -9.97 -1.57
C GLN A 26 -1.92 -10.72 -2.36
N TYR A 27 -0.86 -11.12 -1.67
CA TYR A 27 0.27 -11.79 -2.28
C TYR A 27 0.69 -13.03 -1.49
N PRO A 28 1.14 -14.09 -2.17
CA PRO A 28 1.61 -15.31 -1.53
C PRO A 28 2.87 -15.09 -0.68
N SER A 29 3.23 -16.09 0.12
CA SER A 29 4.45 -16.11 0.93
C SER A 29 5.72 -15.94 0.11
N ASP A 30 5.71 -16.32 -1.16
CA ASP A 30 6.86 -16.27 -2.05
C ASP A 30 6.41 -15.97 -3.48
N GLY A 31 7.29 -15.37 -4.28
CA GLY A 31 6.96 -15.00 -5.64
C GLY A 31 8.04 -14.15 -6.30
N LEU A 32 7.65 -13.50 -7.40
CA LEU A 32 8.49 -12.56 -8.13
C LEU A 32 8.06 -11.11 -7.83
N ALA A 33 9.03 -10.23 -7.82
CA ALA A 33 8.83 -8.80 -7.64
C ALA A 33 9.89 -8.01 -8.42
N THR A 34 9.70 -6.70 -8.52
CA THR A 34 10.80 -5.80 -8.81
C THR A 34 11.48 -5.32 -7.54
N MET A 35 12.73 -4.93 -7.67
CA MET A 35 13.47 -4.19 -6.67
C MET A 35 14.10 -2.94 -7.29
N THR A 36 13.97 -1.83 -6.58
CA THR A 36 14.70 -0.57 -6.78
C THR A 36 15.46 -0.22 -5.51
N HIS A 37 16.11 0.94 -5.50
CA HIS A 37 16.67 1.52 -4.29
C HIS A 37 16.36 3.01 -4.18
N TYR A 38 16.41 3.51 -2.94
CA TYR A 38 16.22 4.91 -2.60
C TYR A 38 17.07 5.29 -1.38
N ASP A 39 17.44 6.57 -1.32
CA ASP A 39 18.13 7.15 -0.17
C ASP A 39 17.16 7.32 1.00
N LEU A 40 17.46 6.66 2.12
CA LEU A 40 16.75 6.83 3.38
C LEU A 40 17.71 7.43 4.42
N PRO A 41 17.45 8.65 4.94
CA PRO A 41 18.29 9.21 5.98
C PRO A 41 18.34 8.34 7.23
N LYS A 42 19.51 8.27 7.86
CA LYS A 42 19.67 7.62 9.15
C LYS A 42 18.75 8.25 10.20
N ASP A 43 18.20 7.41 11.06
CA ASP A 43 17.23 7.77 12.11
C ASP A 43 15.90 8.34 11.59
N TYR A 44 15.60 8.18 10.29
CA TYR A 44 14.33 8.61 9.71
C TYR A 44 13.17 7.72 10.17
N ILE A 45 12.07 8.36 10.57
CA ILE A 45 10.82 7.67 10.93
C ILE A 45 9.99 7.48 9.66
N ALA A 46 10.08 6.29 9.08
CA ALA A 46 9.39 5.87 7.86
C ALA A 46 7.86 5.69 8.05
N ALA A 47 7.13 5.34 6.99
CA ALA A 47 5.66 5.26 7.01
C ALA A 47 5.06 4.32 8.07
N CYS A 48 5.78 3.27 8.45
CA CYS A 48 5.36 2.42 9.57
C CYS A 48 5.44 3.11 10.94
N ALA A 49 6.00 4.33 11.02
CA ALA A 49 5.94 5.30 12.11
C ALA A 49 6.41 4.80 13.48
N CYS A 50 7.33 3.83 13.51
CA CYS A 50 7.69 3.15 14.74
C CYS A 50 8.95 3.64 15.46
N THR A 51 10.03 3.84 14.71
CA THR A 51 11.38 4.11 15.22
C THR A 51 12.29 4.52 14.06
N GLY A 52 13.25 5.41 14.33
CA GLY A 52 14.33 5.71 13.38
C GLY A 52 15.43 4.65 13.38
N ASP A 53 15.59 3.92 14.48
CA ASP A 53 16.71 2.99 14.68
C ASP A 53 16.67 1.80 13.71
N SER A 54 15.51 1.49 13.12
CA SER A 54 15.39 0.47 12.07
C SER A 54 16.24 0.77 10.84
N THR A 55 16.58 2.05 10.60
CA THR A 55 17.42 2.48 9.46
C THR A 55 18.88 2.04 9.57
N HIS A 56 19.32 1.57 10.76
CA HIS A 56 20.65 0.97 10.96
C HIS A 56 20.72 -0.49 10.50
N TYR A 57 19.62 -1.02 9.94
CA TYR A 57 19.46 -2.38 9.48
C TYR A 57 18.80 -2.40 8.08
N PRO A 58 18.88 -3.51 7.33
CA PRO A 58 18.31 -3.57 5.99
C PRO A 58 16.80 -3.39 6.02
N THR A 59 16.30 -2.33 5.42
CA THR A 59 14.87 -2.01 5.35
C THR A 59 14.45 -1.75 3.92
N ALA A 60 13.14 -1.87 3.67
CA ALA A 60 12.57 -1.58 2.37
C ALA A 60 11.23 -0.88 2.49
N ALA A 61 10.92 -0.08 1.47
CA ALA A 61 9.58 0.39 1.19
C ALA A 61 8.85 -0.66 0.32
N LEU A 62 7.58 -0.95 0.59
CA LEU A 62 6.78 -1.85 -0.25
C LEU A 62 5.79 -1.03 -1.10
N SER A 63 5.55 -1.44 -2.35
CA SER A 63 4.58 -0.79 -3.23
C SER A 63 3.21 -0.67 -2.56
N GLN A 64 2.62 0.52 -2.62
CA GLN A 64 1.42 0.92 -1.86
C GLN A 64 0.31 -0.13 -1.79
N MET A 65 0.00 -0.74 -2.94
CA MET A 65 -1.09 -1.71 -3.01
C MET A 65 -0.78 -2.99 -2.26
N ALA A 66 0.48 -3.41 -2.18
CA ALA A 66 0.94 -4.53 -1.36
C ALA A 66 1.26 -4.10 0.10
N PHE A 67 1.66 -2.84 0.31
CA PHE A 67 1.83 -2.27 1.65
C PHE A 67 0.52 -2.21 2.44
N GLY A 68 -0.59 -1.95 1.73
CA GLY A 68 -1.95 -2.00 2.25
C GLY A 68 -2.43 -0.70 2.91
N SER A 69 -1.82 0.44 2.57
CA SER A 69 -2.26 1.79 2.95
C SER A 69 -1.68 2.81 1.98
N SER A 70 -2.39 3.90 1.67
CA SER A 70 -1.88 5.03 0.88
C SER A 70 -1.16 6.09 1.71
N THR A 71 -1.21 5.98 3.04
CA THR A 71 -0.48 6.85 3.96
C THR A 71 -0.26 6.14 5.30
N ALA A 72 0.77 6.56 6.05
CA ALA A 72 1.15 5.99 7.35
C ALA A 72 1.29 4.46 7.31
N TYR A 73 0.87 3.75 8.36
CA TYR A 73 1.06 2.30 8.48
C TYR A 73 0.03 1.49 7.69
N GLY A 74 0.44 0.28 7.32
CA GLY A 74 -0.42 -0.74 6.72
C GLY A 74 -0.05 -2.14 7.19
N PRO A 75 -0.82 -3.17 6.78
CA PRO A 75 -0.60 -4.56 7.20
C PRO A 75 0.78 -5.13 6.86
N ALA A 76 1.50 -4.55 5.90
CA ALA A 76 2.85 -4.99 5.57
C ALA A 76 3.93 -4.52 6.58
N CYS A 77 3.64 -3.51 7.40
CA CYS A 77 4.60 -2.98 8.35
C CYS A 77 5.11 -4.04 9.32
N GLY A 78 6.44 -4.11 9.45
CA GLY A 78 7.11 -5.06 10.32
C GLY A 78 7.34 -6.44 9.71
N ARG A 79 6.74 -6.76 8.55
CA ARG A 79 6.99 -8.05 7.86
C ARG A 79 8.43 -8.11 7.35
N CYS A 80 9.03 -9.29 7.44
CA CYS A 80 10.37 -9.54 6.91
C CYS A 80 10.37 -10.43 5.67
N PHE A 81 11.25 -10.11 4.73
CA PHE A 81 11.37 -10.80 3.46
C PHE A 81 12.82 -11.08 3.13
N ASN A 82 13.11 -12.30 2.69
CA ASN A 82 14.35 -12.63 2.00
C ASN A 82 14.19 -12.30 0.52
N LEU A 83 14.96 -11.33 0.03
CA LEU A 83 14.92 -10.84 -1.34
C LEU A 83 16.18 -11.30 -2.08
N THR A 84 16.04 -11.92 -3.25
CA THR A 84 17.16 -12.47 -4.03
C THR A 84 17.20 -11.87 -5.43
N LEU A 85 18.35 -11.30 -5.81
CA LEU A 85 18.57 -10.75 -7.15
C LEU A 85 18.59 -11.87 -8.19
N LEU A 86 17.78 -11.74 -9.25
CA LEU A 86 17.74 -12.68 -10.37
C LEU A 86 18.47 -12.12 -11.59
N ASN A 87 18.02 -10.97 -12.07
CA ASN A 87 18.60 -10.27 -13.21
C ASN A 87 18.17 -8.80 -13.24
N THR A 88 18.89 -7.99 -13.98
CA THR A 88 18.53 -6.58 -14.21
C THR A 88 17.41 -6.47 -15.24
N PHE A 89 16.52 -5.50 -15.07
CA PHE A 89 15.38 -5.30 -15.97
C PHE A 89 15.70 -4.33 -17.11
N LEU A 90 16.42 -3.24 -16.84
CA LEU A 90 16.65 -2.15 -17.80
C LEU A 90 17.91 -2.34 -18.67
N SER A 91 18.84 -3.22 -18.31
CA SER A 91 20.07 -3.38 -19.08
C SER A 91 19.85 -4.23 -20.33
N VAL A 92 20.60 -3.93 -21.38
CA VAL A 92 20.56 -4.67 -22.64
C VAL A 92 21.98 -5.11 -23.02
N PRO A 93 22.28 -6.43 -23.00
CA PRO A 93 21.44 -7.53 -22.51
C PRO A 93 21.17 -7.45 -20.98
N PRO A 94 20.21 -8.24 -20.45
CA PRO A 94 20.06 -8.38 -19.01
C PRO A 94 21.34 -8.92 -18.36
N PHE A 95 21.73 -8.33 -17.24
CA PHE A 95 22.83 -8.79 -16.41
C PHE A 95 22.34 -9.80 -15.39
N TYR A 96 23.05 -10.92 -15.29
CA TYR A 96 22.80 -11.99 -14.34
C TYR A 96 23.98 -12.05 -13.35
N PRO A 97 23.74 -11.90 -12.04
CA PRO A 97 24.80 -12.01 -11.05
C PRO A 97 25.52 -13.37 -11.15
N PRO A 98 26.85 -13.42 -11.12
CA PRO A 98 27.59 -14.68 -11.15
C PRO A 98 27.39 -15.52 -9.87
N THR A 99 26.94 -14.89 -8.78
CA THR A 99 26.58 -15.54 -7.53
C THR A 99 25.28 -14.92 -7.03
N PRO A 100 24.29 -15.73 -6.59
CA PRO A 100 23.06 -15.20 -6.00
C PRO A 100 23.37 -14.27 -4.83
N LYS A 101 22.80 -13.07 -4.86
CA LYS A 101 22.85 -12.10 -3.76
C LYS A 101 21.46 -12.05 -3.14
N SER A 102 21.40 -12.26 -1.83
CA SER A 102 20.15 -12.24 -1.06
C SER A 102 20.31 -11.38 0.19
N ILE A 103 19.21 -10.75 0.62
CA ILE A 103 19.17 -9.96 1.84
C ILE A 103 17.81 -10.11 2.52
N VAL A 104 17.83 -10.24 3.84
CA VAL A 104 16.60 -10.18 4.63
C VAL A 104 16.34 -8.73 5.01
N VAL A 105 15.21 -8.19 4.56
CA VAL A 105 14.77 -6.82 4.89
C VAL A 105 13.54 -6.87 5.77
N LYS A 106 13.34 -5.81 6.55
CA LYS A 106 12.05 -5.50 7.19
C LYS A 106 11.35 -4.39 6.39
N VAL A 107 10.04 -4.55 6.15
CA VAL A 107 9.22 -3.48 5.57
C VAL A 107 8.94 -2.43 6.64
N THR A 108 9.49 -1.24 6.45
CA THR A 108 9.33 -0.10 7.36
C THR A 108 8.72 1.12 6.68
N ASP A 109 8.66 1.11 5.35
CA ASP A 109 8.22 2.27 4.58
C ASP A 109 7.22 1.92 3.48
N LEU A 110 6.61 2.97 2.95
CA LEU A 110 5.65 2.94 1.86
C LEU A 110 6.32 3.46 0.59
N CYS A 111 6.24 2.68 -0.49
CA CYS A 111 6.49 3.22 -1.84
C CYS A 111 5.15 3.65 -2.46
N PRO A 112 4.86 4.96 -2.53
CA PRO A 112 3.53 5.45 -2.89
C PRO A 112 3.11 5.07 -4.32
N LEU A 113 1.79 4.96 -4.54
CA LEU A 113 1.26 4.66 -5.86
C LEU A 113 1.60 5.80 -6.83
N SER A 114 2.39 5.48 -7.85
CA SER A 114 2.76 6.41 -8.91
C SER A 114 1.94 6.20 -10.18
N THR A 115 1.93 7.18 -11.08
CA THR A 115 1.32 7.02 -12.41
C THR A 115 2.14 6.13 -13.34
N SER A 116 3.44 5.98 -13.06
CA SER A 116 4.41 5.24 -13.86
C SER A 116 5.55 4.74 -12.97
N GLY A 117 6.30 3.73 -13.44
CA GLY A 117 7.45 3.19 -12.72
C GLY A 117 7.16 1.85 -12.07
N TRP A 118 7.64 1.66 -10.85
CA TRP A 118 7.75 0.34 -10.24
C TRP A 118 6.70 0.10 -9.14
N CYS A 119 6.23 1.17 -8.49
CA CYS A 119 5.21 1.09 -7.44
C CYS A 119 3.78 1.39 -7.95
N ASN A 120 3.57 1.38 -9.27
CA ASN A 120 2.27 1.67 -9.90
C ASN A 120 1.35 0.45 -10.09
N ALA A 121 1.73 -0.73 -9.59
CA ALA A 121 0.90 -1.93 -9.66
C ALA A 121 -0.42 -1.74 -8.88
N THR A 122 -1.52 -2.25 -9.44
CA THR A 122 -2.84 -2.27 -8.81
C THR A 122 -3.52 -3.63 -9.05
N GLN A 123 -4.75 -3.83 -8.58
CA GLN A 123 -5.52 -5.01 -8.96
C GLN A 123 -5.86 -5.07 -10.46
N GLU A 124 -5.79 -3.94 -11.16
CA GLU A 124 -6.07 -3.85 -12.60
C GLU A 124 -4.88 -4.29 -13.46
N GLY A 125 -3.67 -4.31 -12.89
CA GLY A 125 -2.49 -4.76 -13.62
C GLY A 125 -1.16 -4.57 -12.89
N PRO A 126 -0.11 -5.25 -13.38
CA PRO A 126 1.23 -5.17 -12.80
C PRO A 126 1.91 -3.83 -13.09
N ASN A 127 3.07 -3.63 -12.47
CA ASN A 127 3.95 -2.49 -12.74
C ASN A 127 4.61 -2.57 -14.13
N ALA A 128 5.47 -1.59 -14.45
CA ALA A 128 6.14 -1.50 -15.74
C ALA A 128 7.04 -2.71 -16.10
N ALA A 129 7.42 -3.53 -15.11
CA ALA A 129 8.18 -4.76 -15.32
C ALA A 129 7.32 -6.04 -15.31
N GLY A 130 5.99 -5.93 -15.21
CA GLY A 130 5.11 -7.09 -15.17
C GLY A 130 4.96 -7.75 -13.79
N ASN A 131 5.42 -7.09 -12.71
CA ASN A 131 5.29 -7.59 -11.33
C ASN A 131 4.23 -6.80 -10.53
N TYR A 132 3.56 -7.45 -9.58
CA TYR A 132 2.58 -6.80 -8.70
C TYR A 132 3.20 -6.14 -7.46
N LEU A 133 4.42 -6.53 -7.11
CA LEU A 133 5.16 -6.05 -5.95
C LEU A 133 6.42 -5.32 -6.43
N ASN A 134 6.74 -4.21 -5.74
CA ASN A 134 8.06 -3.61 -5.78
C ASN A 134 8.58 -3.40 -4.37
N PHE A 135 9.81 -3.83 -4.12
CA PHE A 135 10.56 -3.49 -2.92
C PHE A 135 11.54 -2.37 -3.27
N ASP A 136 11.39 -1.21 -2.63
CA ASP A 136 12.37 -0.13 -2.73
C ASP A 136 13.36 -0.30 -1.57
N LEU A 137 14.56 -0.76 -1.86
CA LEU A 137 15.57 -1.04 -0.83
C LEU A 137 16.15 0.28 -0.32
N ALA A 138 16.22 0.48 1.00
CA ALA A 138 16.89 1.63 1.59
C ALA A 138 18.42 1.48 1.39
N PHE A 139 18.92 1.99 0.27
CA PHE A 139 20.30 1.81 -0.18
C PHE A 139 20.75 3.08 -0.94
N PRO A 140 21.99 3.57 -0.73
CA PRO A 140 23.05 3.02 0.12
C PRO A 140 22.74 3.09 1.63
N SER A 141 23.30 2.17 2.40
CA SER A 141 23.16 2.09 3.86
C SER A 141 24.34 1.33 4.48
N ASP A 142 24.79 1.73 5.67
CA ASP A 142 25.83 1.02 6.44
C ASP A 142 25.47 -0.46 6.72
N ALA A 143 24.17 -0.78 6.67
CA ALA A 143 23.63 -2.10 6.97
C ALA A 143 23.66 -3.07 5.77
N ILE A 144 23.88 -2.55 4.56
CA ILE A 144 23.81 -3.30 3.30
C ILE A 144 25.19 -3.22 2.64
N PRO A 145 25.80 -4.35 2.25
CA PRO A 145 27.08 -4.32 1.57
C PRO A 145 27.05 -3.44 0.32
N ASP A 146 28.07 -2.60 0.12
CA ASP A 146 28.20 -1.73 -1.07
C ASP A 146 28.17 -2.54 -2.39
N ASP A 147 28.52 -3.82 -2.34
CA ASP A 147 28.52 -4.74 -3.48
C ASP A 147 27.22 -5.56 -3.62
N PHE A 148 26.16 -5.20 -2.88
CA PHE A 148 24.87 -5.91 -2.93
C PHE A 148 24.23 -5.86 -4.32
N PHE A 149 24.36 -4.72 -5.02
CA PHE A 149 24.01 -4.59 -6.43
C PHE A 149 25.27 -4.79 -7.31
N PRO A 150 25.59 -6.03 -7.72
CA PRO A 150 26.77 -6.29 -8.52
C PRO A 150 26.64 -5.65 -9.91
N SER A 151 27.77 -5.25 -10.48
CA SER A 151 27.83 -4.67 -11.81
C SER A 151 28.99 -5.17 -12.65
N ASN A 152 28.92 -4.90 -13.95
CA ASN A 152 30.01 -5.08 -14.89
C ASN A 152 30.20 -3.79 -15.68
N ALA A 153 30.71 -2.77 -15.01
CA ALA A 153 30.87 -1.43 -15.58
C ALA A 153 31.73 -1.43 -16.87
N SER A 154 32.72 -2.31 -16.97
CA SER A 154 33.54 -2.46 -18.18
C SER A 154 32.74 -2.89 -19.41
N TYR A 155 31.64 -3.64 -19.22
CA TYR A 155 30.77 -4.09 -20.30
C TYR A 155 29.58 -3.14 -20.54
N TYR A 156 28.92 -2.68 -19.48
CA TYR A 156 27.70 -1.88 -19.59
C TYR A 156 27.94 -0.36 -19.62
N GLY A 157 29.09 0.11 -19.14
CA GLY A 157 29.42 1.53 -19.05
C GLY A 157 28.88 2.25 -17.81
N TYR A 158 28.23 1.53 -16.89
CA TYR A 158 27.68 2.06 -15.64
C TYR A 158 27.64 0.99 -14.54
N THR A 159 27.56 1.42 -13.28
CA THR A 159 27.58 0.54 -12.10
C THR A 159 26.21 0.28 -11.51
N ASP A 160 25.24 1.16 -11.74
CA ASP A 160 23.89 1.03 -11.22
C ASP A 160 22.89 0.70 -12.32
N PHE A 161 22.28 -0.48 -12.24
CA PHE A 161 21.26 -0.93 -13.18
C PHE A 161 19.86 -0.37 -12.86
N GLY A 162 19.69 0.23 -11.69
CA GLY A 162 18.47 0.86 -11.18
C GLY A 162 17.37 -0.12 -10.78
N VAL A 163 17.09 -1.12 -11.62
CA VAL A 163 15.92 -2.00 -11.45
C VAL A 163 16.29 -3.45 -11.67
N TRP A 164 15.89 -4.28 -10.71
CA TRP A 164 16.14 -5.71 -10.68
C TRP A 164 14.84 -6.49 -10.65
N ASN A 165 14.80 -7.60 -11.39
CA ASN A 165 13.87 -8.67 -11.11
C ASN A 165 14.42 -9.46 -9.92
N ILE A 166 13.55 -9.74 -8.96
CA ILE A 166 13.90 -10.48 -7.75
C ILE A 166 12.90 -11.62 -7.52
N SER A 167 13.33 -12.63 -6.77
CA SER A 167 12.42 -13.46 -6.01
C SER A 167 12.32 -12.92 -4.58
N TYR A 168 11.14 -13.06 -3.97
CA TYR A 168 10.93 -12.76 -2.57
C TYR A 168 10.39 -13.99 -1.84
N GLN A 169 10.70 -14.08 -0.55
CA GLN A 169 10.11 -15.03 0.38
C GLN A 169 9.86 -14.33 1.71
N SER A 170 8.63 -14.36 2.19
CA SER A 170 8.25 -13.97 3.55
C SER A 170 8.94 -14.90 4.53
N VAL A 171 9.67 -14.34 5.48
CA VAL A 171 10.42 -15.08 6.50
C VAL A 171 10.08 -14.55 7.88
N ASN A 172 10.39 -15.33 8.91
CA ASN A 172 10.29 -14.86 10.28
C ASN A 172 11.34 -13.76 10.54
N CYS A 173 10.96 -12.68 11.22
CA CYS A 173 11.84 -11.55 11.47
C CYS A 173 13.03 -11.87 12.39
N THR A 174 13.07 -13.03 13.06
CA THR A 174 14.28 -13.56 13.71
C THR A 174 15.47 -13.71 12.76
N GLN A 175 15.24 -13.75 11.44
CA GLN A 175 16.29 -13.77 10.42
C GLN A 175 16.79 -12.38 10.02
N TRP A 176 16.07 -11.31 10.37
CA TRP A 176 16.47 -9.94 10.11
C TRP A 176 17.55 -9.50 11.10
N SER A 177 18.61 -8.84 10.62
CA SER A 177 19.78 -8.52 11.45
C SER A 177 19.49 -7.59 12.62
N GLY A 178 18.44 -6.76 12.52
CA GLY A 178 17.97 -5.89 13.62
C GLY A 178 17.06 -6.56 14.63
N TRP A 179 16.81 -7.87 14.54
CA TRP A 179 15.85 -8.57 15.41
C TRP A 179 16.17 -8.47 16.90
N ASN A 180 17.45 -8.57 17.24
CA ASN A 180 17.90 -8.55 18.63
C ASN A 180 18.10 -7.13 19.17
N ASP A 181 17.81 -6.10 18.37
CA ASP A 181 17.85 -4.71 18.79
C ASP A 181 16.43 -4.19 19.03
N ALA A 182 16.05 -4.13 20.31
CA ALA A 182 14.73 -3.70 20.72
C ALA A 182 14.36 -2.30 20.25
N SER A 183 15.32 -1.39 20.08
CA SER A 183 15.03 -0.03 19.64
C SER A 183 14.74 0.03 18.13
N ALA A 184 15.29 -0.89 17.35
CA ALA A 184 15.05 -1.05 15.91
C ALA A 184 13.79 -1.86 15.55
N LEU A 185 13.20 -2.58 16.51
CA LEU A 185 12.02 -3.40 16.24
C LEU A 185 10.78 -2.58 15.91
N GLY A 186 10.64 -1.42 16.54
CA GLY A 186 9.51 -0.53 16.31
C GLY A 186 8.16 -1.07 16.83
N SER A 187 8.15 -2.05 17.74
CA SER A 187 6.90 -2.59 18.28
C SER A 187 6.59 -1.99 19.67
N VAL A 188 5.42 -1.38 19.83
CA VAL A 188 4.86 -1.08 21.17
C VAL A 188 3.84 -2.14 21.55
N THR A 189 3.63 -2.32 22.85
CA THR A 189 2.70 -3.33 23.39
C THR A 189 1.22 -3.02 23.16
N ASN A 190 0.89 -1.83 22.65
CA ASN A 190 -0.47 -1.40 22.38
C ASN A 190 -0.70 -1.35 20.85
N LEU A 191 -1.45 -2.30 20.30
CA LEU A 191 -1.73 -2.44 18.85
C LEU A 191 -3.08 -1.82 18.45
N GLY A 192 -3.60 -0.88 19.25
CA GLY A 192 -4.85 -0.19 18.91
C GLY A 192 -4.76 0.59 17.59
N PRO A 193 -5.89 0.96 16.98
CA PRO A 193 -5.91 1.78 15.76
C PRO A 193 -5.27 3.16 15.93
N GLU A 194 -5.07 3.61 17.18
CA GLU A 194 -4.36 4.84 17.55
C GLU A 194 -2.84 4.64 17.65
N SER A 195 -2.37 3.40 17.64
CA SER A 195 -0.96 3.07 17.75
C SER A 195 -0.28 3.29 16.42
N ALA A 196 0.71 4.18 16.43
CA ALA A 196 1.57 4.40 15.27
C ALA A 196 2.51 3.21 14.99
N CYS A 197 2.55 2.19 15.87
CA CYS A 197 3.57 1.14 15.81
C CYS A 197 2.98 -0.26 15.59
N CYS A 198 3.50 -0.96 14.58
CA CYS A 198 3.07 -2.30 14.20
C CYS A 198 3.82 -3.42 14.94
N PRO A 199 3.30 -4.66 14.94
CA PRO A 199 4.01 -5.82 15.49
C PRO A 199 5.40 -6.00 14.87
N SER A 200 6.35 -6.50 15.65
CA SER A 200 7.76 -6.66 15.22
C SER A 200 8.01 -7.85 14.30
N ASP A 201 7.09 -8.83 14.29
CA ASP A 201 7.11 -10.06 13.48
C ASP A 201 5.68 -10.53 13.16
N PRO A 202 4.92 -9.76 12.36
CA PRO A 202 3.56 -10.13 11.96
C PRO A 202 3.56 -11.40 11.08
N SER A 203 2.75 -12.41 11.43
CA SER A 203 2.59 -13.64 10.63
C SER A 203 1.79 -13.44 9.34
N GLY A 204 1.19 -12.26 9.16
CA GLY A 204 0.27 -11.97 8.06
C GLY A 204 -1.19 -12.30 8.38
N SER A 205 -1.49 -12.70 9.61
CA SER A 205 -2.88 -12.85 10.06
C SER A 205 -3.49 -11.49 10.38
N SER A 206 -4.81 -11.36 10.30
CA SER A 206 -5.50 -10.12 10.71
C SER A 206 -5.40 -9.82 12.20
N ASN A 207 -4.96 -10.78 13.03
CA ASN A 207 -4.87 -10.63 14.48
C ASN A 207 -3.50 -10.11 14.94
N ASP A 208 -2.50 -10.13 14.07
CA ASP A 208 -1.12 -9.76 14.38
C ASP A 208 -0.48 -8.90 13.27
N THR A 209 -1.30 -8.20 12.49
CA THR A 209 -0.87 -7.18 11.53
C THR A 209 -1.47 -5.84 11.89
N CYS A 210 -0.82 -4.76 11.46
CA CYS A 210 -1.44 -3.43 11.54
C CYS A 210 -2.68 -3.35 10.66
N PRO A 211 -3.74 -2.62 11.08
CA PRO A 211 -4.81 -2.28 10.17
C PRO A 211 -4.27 -1.34 9.07
N SER A 212 -5.02 -1.19 7.98
CA SER A 212 -4.78 -0.10 7.04
C SER A 212 -5.16 1.23 7.69
N TYR A 213 -4.20 2.13 7.88
CA TYR A 213 -4.50 3.50 8.32
C TYR A 213 -5.49 4.17 7.37
N SER A 214 -5.31 3.96 6.07
CA SER A 214 -6.14 4.59 5.04
C SER A 214 -7.59 4.10 5.11
N ASP A 215 -7.82 2.78 5.25
CA ASP A 215 -9.18 2.27 5.39
C ASP A 215 -9.84 2.74 6.68
N HIS A 216 -9.08 2.79 7.78
CA HIS A 216 -9.59 3.27 9.07
C HIS A 216 -10.03 4.74 9.00
N ASN A 217 -9.34 5.56 8.22
CA ASN A 217 -9.58 6.99 8.10
C ASN A 217 -10.38 7.38 6.84
N GLY A 218 -10.89 6.41 6.07
CA GLY A 218 -11.65 6.66 4.84
C GLY A 218 -10.85 7.34 3.72
N ILE A 219 -9.52 7.16 3.72
CA ILE A 219 -8.60 7.74 2.73
C ILE A 219 -8.53 6.81 1.53
N ALA A 220 -8.77 7.35 0.34
CA ALA A 220 -8.73 6.55 -0.88
C ALA A 220 -7.29 6.13 -1.24
N TYR A 221 -7.14 4.90 -1.75
CA TYR A 221 -5.84 4.39 -2.24
C TYR A 221 -5.34 5.11 -3.51
N LYS A 222 -6.22 5.81 -4.22
CA LYS A 222 -5.91 6.65 -5.36
C LYS A 222 -6.64 7.95 -5.15
N ASN A 223 -6.08 9.07 -5.62
CA ASN A 223 -6.83 10.32 -5.77
C ASN A 223 -7.97 10.08 -6.77
N ARG A 224 -9.08 9.53 -6.27
CA ARG A 224 -10.33 9.49 -7.01
C ARG A 224 -10.85 10.91 -6.91
N CYS A 225 -10.77 11.65 -8.01
CA CYS A 225 -11.84 12.60 -8.28
C CYS A 225 -13.11 11.79 -8.15
N ILE A 226 -13.90 12.03 -7.09
CA ILE A 226 -15.22 11.43 -6.96
C ILE A 226 -16.02 12.04 -8.11
N THR A 227 -16.01 11.40 -9.28
CA THR A 227 -17.08 11.58 -10.24
C THR A 227 -18.29 10.94 -9.60
N SER A 228 -19.01 11.69 -8.76
CA SER A 228 -20.34 11.32 -8.32
C SER A 228 -21.25 11.38 -9.54
N ASN A 229 -21.16 10.39 -10.42
CA ASN A 229 -22.17 10.14 -11.44
C ASN A 229 -23.47 9.61 -10.81
N ASN A 230 -23.54 9.47 -9.49
CA ASN A 230 -24.79 9.39 -8.78
C ASN A 230 -25.44 10.78 -8.75
N SER A 231 -26.08 11.13 -9.86
CA SER A 231 -27.23 12.03 -9.78
C SER A 231 -28.22 11.38 -8.82
N ILE A 232 -28.30 11.86 -7.58
CA ILE A 232 -29.42 11.54 -6.72
C ILE A 232 -30.61 12.22 -7.39
N VAL A 233 -31.34 11.47 -8.20
CA VAL A 233 -32.66 11.89 -8.67
C VAL A 233 -33.55 11.84 -7.43
N MET A 234 -33.63 12.94 -6.70
CA MET A 234 -34.68 13.13 -5.71
C MET A 234 -36.01 13.29 -6.45
N VAL A 235 -36.64 12.17 -6.78
CA VAL A 235 -38.05 12.16 -7.18
C VAL A 235 -38.84 12.43 -5.91
N THR A 236 -39.12 13.70 -5.65
CA THR A 236 -40.12 14.08 -4.66
C THR A 236 -41.49 13.85 -5.29
N PRO A 237 -42.34 12.96 -4.74
CA PRO A 237 -43.70 12.84 -5.23
C PRO A 237 -44.46 14.10 -4.82
N VAL A 238 -44.67 15.01 -5.78
CA VAL A 238 -45.59 16.13 -5.60
C VAL A 238 -46.99 15.58 -5.81
N VAL A 239 -47.75 15.41 -4.73
CA VAL A 239 -49.20 15.16 -4.82
C VAL A 239 -49.87 16.48 -5.16
N ILE A 240 -50.05 16.76 -6.45
CA ILE A 240 -50.87 17.89 -6.91
C ILE A 240 -52.30 17.40 -7.05
N GLY A 241 -53.17 17.86 -6.15
CA GLY A 241 -54.61 17.77 -6.35
C GLY A 241 -54.98 18.55 -7.62
N ALA A 242 -55.69 17.85 -8.51
CA ALA A 242 -56.42 18.30 -9.70
C ALA A 242 -56.07 19.69 -10.29
N PHE A 243 -55.72 19.65 -11.59
CA PHE A 243 -55.70 20.71 -12.61
C PHE A 243 -54.30 21.20 -13.06
N PHE A 244 -54.00 20.84 -14.32
CA PHE A 244 -52.96 21.29 -15.27
C PHE A 244 -51.48 20.86 -15.04
N ASP A 245 -51.02 20.01 -15.96
CA ASP A 245 -49.63 19.53 -16.15
C ASP A 245 -48.69 20.62 -16.67
N VAL A 246 -47.61 20.90 -15.93
CA VAL A 246 -46.36 21.45 -16.47
C VAL A 246 -45.20 20.80 -15.71
N HIS A 247 -44.33 20.06 -16.41
CA HIS A 247 -43.10 19.51 -15.84
C HIS A 247 -41.98 20.55 -15.89
N TYR A 248 -41.40 20.88 -14.73
CA TYR A 248 -40.16 21.65 -14.63
C TYR A 248 -39.02 20.72 -14.21
N VAL A 249 -38.03 20.56 -15.08
CA VAL A 249 -36.76 19.88 -14.76
C VAL A 249 -35.74 20.96 -14.39
N ALA A 250 -35.44 21.10 -13.10
CA ALA A 250 -34.34 21.95 -12.66
C ALA A 250 -33.04 21.14 -12.68
N VAL A 251 -32.15 21.43 -13.63
CA VAL A 251 -30.78 20.91 -13.66
C VAL A 251 -29.91 21.86 -12.85
N ILE A 252 -29.47 21.43 -11.66
CA ILE A 252 -28.52 22.19 -10.83
C ILE A 252 -27.11 21.80 -11.28
N PRO A 253 -26.23 22.75 -11.63
CA PRO A 253 -24.85 22.43 -11.99
C PRO A 253 -24.07 21.93 -10.76
N THR A 254 -23.45 20.76 -10.90
CA THR A 254 -22.64 20.12 -9.85
C THR A 254 -21.37 20.93 -9.59
N VAL A 255 -21.13 21.30 -8.33
CA VAL A 255 -19.84 21.84 -7.88
C VAL A 255 -18.87 20.67 -7.69
N VAL A 256 -17.77 20.69 -8.42
CA VAL A 256 -16.66 19.74 -8.25
C VAL A 256 -15.83 20.18 -7.05
N LEU A 257 -15.88 19.44 -5.95
CA LEU A 257 -14.97 19.61 -4.81
C LEU A 257 -13.78 18.66 -4.97
N CYS A 258 -12.67 19.20 -5.47
CA CYS A 258 -11.37 18.55 -5.37
C CYS A 258 -10.76 18.94 -4.02
N PHE A 259 -10.58 17.97 -3.11
CA PHE A 259 -9.70 18.16 -1.97
C PHE A 259 -8.29 17.78 -2.44
N VAL A 260 -7.40 18.79 -2.42
CA VAL A 260 -5.96 18.67 -2.65
C VAL A 260 -5.30 18.34 -1.32
#